data_AF-A0AA51N739-F1
#
_entry.id   AF-A0AA51N739-F1
#
_cell.length_a   1.000
_cell.length_b   1.000
_cell.length_c   1.000
_cell.angle_alpha   90.00
_cell.angle_beta   90.00
_cell.angle_gamma   90.00
#
_symmetry.space_group_name_H-M   'P 1'
#
loop_
_entity.id
_entity.type
_entity.pdbx_description
1 polymer ?
#
loop_
_entity_poly.entity_id
_entity_poly.type
_entity_poly.pdbx_seq_one_letter_code
_entity_poly.pdbx_strand_id
1 'polypeptide(L)'
;MNTELIKKNSQYKSILTVLNGNDWLLFMATFVRRINPVTIIFWLYLGSLLVAFLISIFAFNLMLLNSRIWIIGIIGGLLLSLLVTPILHEFIHSFFYKLLGAKKVVFKWSKRLLRFNIYSSDFVLSKKNYYVISLVAFLLFSVTPFALSFFFNNVLFLLLQSLSIFHSFYALKDLAVCSYLYKHHNSYLHIGQDERAVFYKNIE
;
A
#
# COMPACT_ATOMS: atom_id res chain seq x y z
N MET A 1 18.29 -6.95 -14.61
CA MET A 1 19.10 -6.00 -15.41
C MET A 1 20.00 -5.20 -14.48
N ASN A 2 21.27 -5.11 -14.83
CA ASN A 2 22.20 -4.13 -14.29
C ASN A 2 21.64 -2.72 -14.55
N THR A 3 21.75 -1.76 -13.63
CA THR A 3 21.32 -0.36 -13.85
C THR A 3 21.95 0.25 -15.11
N GLU A 4 23.06 -0.32 -15.58
CA GLU A 4 23.73 -0.02 -16.84
C GLU A 4 22.94 -0.43 -18.10
N LEU A 5 22.16 -1.52 -18.06
CA LEU A 5 21.31 -1.95 -19.19
C LEU A 5 20.13 -0.99 -19.40
N ILE A 6 19.64 -0.34 -18.35
CA ILE A 6 18.61 0.71 -18.44
C ILE A 6 19.21 2.00 -19.02
N LYS A 7 20.46 2.34 -18.66
CA LYS A 7 21.21 3.43 -19.33
C LYS A 7 21.47 3.17 -20.82
N LYS A 8 21.55 1.90 -21.23
CA LYS A 8 21.88 1.49 -22.61
C LYS A 8 20.66 1.45 -23.54
N ASN A 9 19.44 1.32 -23.00
CA ASN A 9 18.20 1.40 -23.79
C ASN A 9 17.78 2.87 -23.97
N SER A 10 17.93 3.38 -25.18
CA SER A 10 17.70 4.77 -25.60
C SER A 10 16.28 5.33 -25.38
N GLN A 11 15.33 4.50 -24.94
CA GLN A 11 13.92 4.84 -24.76
C GLN A 11 13.59 5.43 -23.36
N TYR A 12 14.49 5.37 -22.37
CA TYR A 12 14.23 5.88 -21.01
C TYR A 12 15.38 6.75 -20.53
N LYS A 13 15.46 8.00 -20.99
CA LYS A 13 16.69 8.82 -20.87
C LYS A 13 16.76 9.74 -19.64
N SER A 14 15.69 9.95 -18.86
CA SER A 14 15.77 10.75 -17.62
C SER A 14 15.31 9.97 -16.38
N ILE A 15 16.28 9.57 -15.55
CA ILE A 15 16.03 9.07 -14.20
C ILE A 15 15.52 10.26 -13.38
N LEU A 16 14.29 10.18 -12.88
CA LEU A 16 13.69 11.22 -12.04
C LEU A 16 14.16 11.08 -10.60
N THR A 17 14.14 9.86 -10.07
CA THR A 17 14.46 9.59 -8.66
C THR A 17 14.90 8.13 -8.52
N VAL A 18 15.94 7.92 -7.72
CA VAL A 18 16.36 6.59 -7.24
C VAL A 18 16.14 6.56 -5.74
N LEU A 19 15.36 5.59 -5.26
CA LEU A 19 15.16 5.35 -3.84
C LEU A 19 15.96 4.13 -3.43
N ASN A 20 16.81 4.27 -2.42
CA ASN A 20 17.42 3.15 -1.74
C ASN A 20 16.53 2.69 -0.56
N GLY A 21 16.85 1.54 0.03
CA GLY A 21 16.13 0.98 1.18
C GLY A 21 15.92 1.97 2.34
N ASN A 22 16.88 2.86 2.58
CA ASN A 22 16.85 3.85 3.68
C ASN A 22 15.96 5.06 3.39
N ASP A 23 15.74 5.38 2.12
CA ASP A 23 15.11 6.63 1.70
C ASP A 23 13.58 6.52 1.68
N TRP A 24 13.06 5.30 1.81
CA TRP A 24 11.62 5.01 1.78
C TRP A 24 10.83 5.76 2.84
N LEU A 25 11.36 5.88 4.06
CA LEU A 25 10.62 6.51 5.15
C LEU A 25 10.47 8.02 4.90
N LEU A 26 11.56 8.67 4.48
CA LEU A 26 11.55 10.09 4.10
C LEU A 26 10.66 10.33 2.86
N PHE A 27 10.74 9.42 1.88
CA PHE A 27 9.89 9.47 0.69
C PHE A 27 8.40 9.39 1.07
N MET A 28 8.00 8.42 1.89
CA MET A 28 6.63 8.29 2.36
C MET A 28 6.17 9.55 3.11
N ALA A 29 6.96 10.02 4.09
CA ALA A 29 6.63 11.23 4.84
C ALA A 29 6.45 12.46 3.93
N THR A 30 7.27 12.57 2.88
CA THR A 30 7.21 13.68 1.93
C THR A 30 5.95 13.62 1.06
N PHE A 31 5.61 12.45 0.50
CA PHE A 31 4.57 12.35 -0.52
C PHE A 31 3.16 12.10 0.05
N VAL A 32 3.05 11.55 1.26
CA VAL A 32 1.77 11.39 1.96
C VAL A 32 1.18 12.74 2.40
N ARG A 33 2.05 13.73 2.69
CA ARG A 33 1.64 15.08 3.12
C ARG A 33 1.30 16.04 1.97
N ARG A 34 1.61 15.67 0.73
CA ARG A 34 1.30 16.52 -0.42
C ARG A 34 -0.19 16.54 -0.67
N ILE A 35 -0.74 17.68 -1.01
CA ILE A 35 -2.15 17.83 -1.37
C ILE A 35 -2.30 17.46 -2.85
N ASN A 36 -2.95 16.33 -3.12
CA ASN A 36 -3.40 15.91 -4.45
C ASN A 36 -4.62 14.98 -4.31
N PRO A 37 -5.35 14.67 -5.40
CA PRO A 37 -6.56 13.85 -5.29
C PRO A 37 -6.34 12.50 -4.61
N VAL A 38 -5.19 11.85 -4.83
CA VAL A 38 -4.87 10.54 -4.24
C VAL A 38 -4.75 10.64 -2.72
N THR A 39 -4.00 11.62 -2.21
CA THR A 39 -3.85 11.82 -0.76
C THR A 39 -5.11 12.36 -0.13
N ILE A 40 -5.86 13.25 -0.80
CA ILE A 40 -7.14 13.77 -0.31
C ILE A 40 -8.13 12.61 -0.12
N ILE A 41 -8.32 11.75 -1.13
CA ILE A 41 -9.22 10.59 -1.04
C ILE A 41 -8.81 9.69 0.11
N PHE A 42 -7.51 9.41 0.27
CA PHE A 42 -7.01 8.59 1.37
C PHE A 42 -7.28 9.20 2.76
N TRP A 43 -7.04 10.50 2.92
CA TRP A 43 -7.27 11.18 4.21
C TRP A 43 -8.76 11.32 4.51
N LEU A 44 -9.60 11.56 3.49
CA LEU A 44 -11.06 11.51 3.64
C LEU A 44 -11.52 10.12 4.05
N TYR A 45 -10.96 9.07 3.46
CA TYR A 45 -11.24 7.69 3.86
C TYR A 45 -10.87 7.45 5.33
N LEU A 46 -9.64 7.78 5.76
CA LEU A 46 -9.24 7.62 7.17
C LEU A 46 -10.10 8.45 8.12
N GLY A 47 -10.44 9.68 7.74
CA GLY A 47 -11.36 10.53 8.51
C GLY A 47 -12.74 9.91 8.64
N SER A 48 -13.29 9.37 7.53
CA SER A 48 -14.59 8.68 7.54
C SER A 48 -14.57 7.44 8.42
N LEU A 49 -13.46 6.70 8.42
CA LEU A 49 -13.26 5.53 9.27
C LEU A 49 -13.29 5.93 10.75
N LEU A 50 -12.53 6.97 11.12
CA LEU A 50 -12.52 7.50 12.49
C LEU A 50 -13.92 7.95 12.94
N VAL A 51 -14.61 8.74 12.11
CA VAL A 51 -15.97 9.23 12.43
C VAL A 51 -16.94 8.07 12.57
N ALA A 52 -16.92 7.11 11.63
CA ALA A 52 -17.80 5.96 11.68
C ALA A 52 -17.52 5.07 12.90
N PHE A 53 -16.25 4.90 13.28
CA PHE A 53 -15.86 4.20 14.49
C PHE A 53 -16.41 4.89 15.74
N LEU A 54 -16.25 6.22 15.86
CA LEU A 54 -16.78 6.99 16.99
C LEU A 54 -18.31 6.91 17.08
N ILE A 55 -19.03 7.04 15.97
CA ILE A 55 -20.49 6.87 15.93
C ILE A 55 -20.87 5.46 16.39
N SER A 56 -20.15 4.45 15.92
CA SER A 56 -20.39 3.03 16.23
C SER A 56 -20.23 2.72 17.72
N ILE A 57 -19.33 3.42 18.43
CA ILE A 57 -19.17 3.27 19.88
C ILE A 57 -20.48 3.49 20.62
N PHE A 58 -21.23 4.52 20.22
CA PHE A 58 -22.52 4.85 20.82
C PHE A 58 -23.65 4.02 20.20
N ALA A 59 -23.71 3.91 18.87
CA ALA A 59 -24.79 3.23 18.16
C ALA A 59 -24.92 1.74 18.48
N PHE A 60 -23.79 1.04 18.69
CA PHE A 60 -23.76 -0.37 19.04
C PHE A 60 -23.52 -0.62 20.54
N ASN A 61 -23.58 0.42 21.38
CA ASN A 61 -23.30 0.33 22.81
C ASN A 61 -21.95 -0.36 23.13
N LEU A 62 -20.91 -0.11 22.30
CA LEU A 62 -19.62 -0.80 22.44
C LEU A 62 -18.95 -0.48 23.79
N MET A 63 -19.30 0.65 24.42
CA MET A 63 -18.84 1.01 25.77
C MET A 63 -19.24 -0.01 26.85
N LEU A 64 -20.35 -0.74 26.64
CA LEU A 64 -20.83 -1.75 27.59
C LEU A 64 -20.19 -3.12 27.36
N LEU A 65 -19.40 -3.29 26.29
CA LEU A 65 -18.74 -4.56 26.01
C LEU A 65 -17.62 -4.83 27.00
N ASN A 66 -17.45 -6.11 27.33
CA ASN A 66 -16.34 -6.58 28.14
C ASN A 66 -15.00 -6.16 27.50
N SER A 67 -14.05 -5.69 28.31
CA SER A 67 -12.70 -5.31 27.86
C SER A 67 -11.99 -6.41 27.06
N ARG A 68 -12.29 -7.68 27.33
CA ARG A 68 -11.79 -8.82 26.53
C ARG A 68 -12.18 -8.72 25.06
N ILE A 69 -13.40 -8.28 24.75
CA ILE A 69 -13.89 -8.13 23.37
C ILE A 69 -13.12 -7.02 22.66
N TRP A 70 -12.88 -5.91 23.35
CA TRP A 70 -12.06 -4.80 22.86
C TRP A 70 -10.64 -5.23 22.53
N ILE A 71 -9.99 -5.93 23.47
CA ILE A 71 -8.62 -6.42 23.33
C ILE A 71 -8.55 -7.41 22.16
N ILE A 72 -9.43 -8.40 22.10
CA ILE A 72 -9.42 -9.41 21.03
C ILE A 72 -9.69 -8.76 19.67
N GLY A 73 -10.66 -7.84 19.57
CA GLY A 73 -10.98 -7.15 18.33
C GLY A 73 -9.81 -6.31 17.82
N ILE A 74 -9.29 -5.39 18.63
CA ILE A 74 -8.23 -4.47 18.23
C ILE A 74 -6.90 -5.20 18.02
N ILE A 75 -6.48 -6.05 18.96
CA ILE A 75 -5.22 -6.78 18.82
C ILE A 75 -5.32 -7.82 17.70
N GLY A 76 -6.47 -8.48 17.55
CA GLY A 76 -6.72 -9.41 16.45
C GLY A 76 -6.60 -8.73 15.08
N GLY A 77 -7.26 -7.57 14.91
CA GLY A 77 -7.15 -6.78 13.69
C GLY A 77 -5.73 -6.30 13.40
N LEU A 78 -5.02 -5.82 14.43
CA LEU A 78 -3.61 -5.45 14.34
C LEU A 78 -2.73 -6.62 13.88
N LEU A 79 -2.85 -7.78 14.52
CA LEU A 79 -2.06 -8.96 14.19
C LEU A 79 -2.35 -9.46 12.76
N LEU A 80 -3.61 -9.50 12.35
CA LEU A 80 -3.99 -9.82 10.97
C LEU A 80 -3.40 -8.81 9.97
N SER A 81 -3.43 -7.52 10.32
CA SER A 81 -2.84 -6.46 9.49
C SER A 81 -1.33 -6.51 9.38
N LEU A 82 -0.62 -7.03 10.39
CA LEU A 82 0.85 -7.06 10.41
C LEU A 82 1.43 -8.39 9.90
N LEU A 83 0.73 -9.49 10.11
CA LEU A 83 1.25 -10.83 9.82
C LEU A 83 0.68 -11.41 8.53
N VAL A 84 -0.62 -11.27 8.32
CA VAL A 84 -1.31 -11.92 7.18
C VAL A 84 -1.41 -10.98 6.00
N THR A 85 -1.90 -9.77 6.26
CA THR A 85 -2.24 -8.81 5.21
C THR A 85 -1.04 -8.37 4.39
N PRO A 86 0.17 -8.14 4.93
CA PRO A 86 1.33 -7.76 4.12
C PRO A 86 1.73 -8.84 3.12
N ILE A 87 1.62 -10.12 3.51
CA ILE A 87 1.89 -11.26 2.62
C ILE A 87 0.88 -11.28 1.48
N LEU A 88 -0.42 -11.18 1.80
CA LEU A 88 -1.48 -11.21 0.80
C LEU A 88 -1.46 -9.96 -0.10
N HIS A 89 -1.17 -8.79 0.46
CA HIS A 89 -1.03 -7.53 -0.24
C HIS A 89 0.04 -7.63 -1.32
N GLU A 90 1.24 -8.07 -0.93
CA GLU A 90 2.31 -8.29 -1.89
C GLU A 90 1.90 -9.41 -2.88
N PHE A 91 1.27 -10.51 -2.43
CA PHE A 91 0.80 -11.55 -3.37
C PHE A 91 -0.11 -10.99 -4.48
N ILE A 92 -1.01 -10.05 -4.17
CA ILE A 92 -1.82 -9.35 -5.19
C ILE A 92 -0.95 -8.56 -6.15
N HIS A 93 0.01 -7.77 -5.65
CA HIS A 93 0.98 -7.08 -6.51
C HIS A 93 1.69 -8.06 -7.43
N SER A 94 2.18 -9.18 -6.91
CA SER A 94 2.87 -10.21 -7.70
C SER A 94 1.99 -10.79 -8.80
N PHE A 95 0.71 -11.02 -8.49
CA PHE A 95 -0.25 -11.59 -9.41
C PHE A 95 -0.49 -10.64 -10.58
N PHE A 96 -0.74 -9.37 -10.30
CA PHE A 96 -0.89 -8.36 -11.36
C PHE A 96 0.40 -8.13 -12.14
N TYR A 97 1.57 -8.19 -11.50
CA TYR A 97 2.84 -8.06 -12.22
C TYR A 97 2.98 -9.19 -13.24
N LYS A 98 2.66 -10.44 -12.86
CA LYS A 98 2.63 -11.57 -13.80
C LYS A 98 1.61 -11.37 -14.92
N LEU A 99 0.39 -10.93 -14.62
CA LEU A 99 -0.63 -10.65 -15.63
C LEU A 99 -0.20 -9.59 -16.65
N LEU A 100 0.59 -8.61 -16.21
CA LEU A 100 1.12 -7.54 -17.04
C LEU A 100 2.42 -7.91 -17.76
N GLY A 101 2.88 -9.16 -17.65
CA GLY A 101 4.02 -9.69 -18.40
C GLY A 101 5.34 -9.78 -17.64
N ALA A 102 5.35 -9.62 -16.31
CA ALA A 102 6.54 -9.88 -15.51
C ALA A 102 6.93 -11.37 -15.58
N LYS A 103 8.09 -11.67 -16.18
CA LYS A 103 8.57 -13.05 -16.36
C LYS A 103 8.93 -13.74 -15.04
N LYS A 104 9.52 -12.98 -14.10
CA LYS A 104 9.98 -13.51 -12.82
C LYS A 104 9.70 -12.50 -11.71
N VAL A 105 9.00 -12.98 -10.69
CA VAL A 105 8.67 -12.21 -9.49
C VAL A 105 9.31 -12.91 -8.29
N VAL A 106 10.08 -12.15 -7.51
CA VAL A 106 10.83 -12.65 -6.35
C VAL A 106 10.32 -11.95 -5.10
N PHE A 107 9.93 -12.73 -4.12
CA PHE A 107 9.56 -12.24 -2.80
C PHE A 107 10.81 -12.19 -1.91
N LYS A 108 10.99 -11.08 -1.19
CA LYS A 108 12.04 -10.94 -0.19
C LYS A 108 11.46 -10.31 1.07
N TRP A 109 11.81 -10.86 2.20
CA TRP A 109 11.52 -10.24 3.48
C TRP A 109 12.61 -9.24 3.85
N SER A 110 12.24 -7.98 4.02
CA SER A 110 13.16 -6.95 4.51
C SER A 110 13.02 -6.86 6.02
N LYS A 111 13.90 -7.55 6.76
CA LYS A 111 13.90 -7.59 8.24
C LYS A 111 13.95 -6.20 8.87
N ARG A 112 14.67 -5.27 8.26
CA ARG A 112 14.83 -3.90 8.75
C ARG A 112 13.52 -3.11 8.75
N LEU A 113 12.70 -3.34 7.73
CA LEU A 113 11.46 -2.60 7.51
C LEU A 113 10.23 -3.46 7.90
N LEU A 114 10.48 -4.67 8.43
CA LEU A 114 9.48 -5.69 8.77
C LEU A 114 8.38 -5.80 7.71
N ARG A 115 8.79 -5.83 6.44
CA ARG A 115 7.88 -5.85 5.30
C ARG A 115 8.27 -6.89 4.27
N PHE A 116 7.25 -7.48 3.64
CA PHE A 116 7.45 -8.23 2.42
C PHE A 116 7.59 -7.25 1.26
N ASN A 117 8.58 -7.47 0.42
CA ASN A 117 8.77 -6.73 -0.81
C ASN A 117 8.76 -7.69 -1.98
N ILE A 118 8.22 -7.21 -3.09
CA ILE A 118 8.31 -7.88 -4.37
C ILE A 118 9.29 -7.17 -5.28
N TYR A 119 10.10 -7.99 -5.94
CA TYR A 119 11.00 -7.58 -7.00
C TYR A 119 10.62 -8.29 -8.28
N SER A 120 10.62 -7.55 -9.38
CA SER A 120 10.48 -8.12 -10.70
C SER A 120 11.70 -7.76 -11.51
N SER A 121 12.49 -8.76 -11.90
CA SER A 121 13.60 -8.53 -12.81
C SER A 121 13.05 -8.10 -14.16
N ASP A 122 13.49 -6.93 -14.63
CA ASP A 122 13.28 -6.44 -16.00
C ASP A 122 11.82 -6.11 -16.33
N PHE A 123 11.07 -5.65 -15.33
CA PHE A 123 9.69 -5.22 -15.50
C PHE A 123 9.51 -3.75 -15.15
N VAL A 124 8.72 -3.08 -15.98
CA VAL A 124 8.48 -1.65 -15.97
C VAL A 124 6.99 -1.44 -15.79
N LEU A 125 6.60 -0.74 -14.73
CA LEU A 125 5.22 -0.40 -14.45
C LEU A 125 4.92 1.02 -14.93
N SER A 126 3.90 1.14 -15.77
CA SER A 126 3.29 2.44 -16.05
C SER A 126 2.55 2.96 -14.83
N LYS A 127 2.41 4.30 -14.73
CA LYS A 127 1.60 4.96 -13.70
C LYS A 127 0.19 4.35 -13.57
N LYS A 128 -0.51 4.16 -14.68
CA LYS A 128 -1.89 3.64 -14.71
C LYS A 128 -1.96 2.24 -14.11
N ASN A 129 -1.03 1.36 -14.51
CA ASN A 129 -0.99 0.00 -14.00
C ASN A 129 -0.70 -0.01 -12.50
N TYR A 130 0.28 0.76 -12.04
CA TYR A 130 0.59 0.83 -10.61
C TYR A 130 -0.62 1.33 -9.78
N TYR A 131 -1.35 2.34 -10.26
CA TYR A 131 -2.56 2.84 -9.60
C TYR A 131 -3.62 1.75 -9.43
N VAL A 132 -3.88 0.99 -10.50
CA VAL A 132 -4.89 -0.09 -10.45
C VAL A 132 -4.48 -1.14 -9.42
N ILE A 133 -3.22 -1.56 -9.42
CA ILE A 133 -2.73 -2.61 -8.52
C ILE A 133 -2.82 -2.16 -7.07
N SER A 134 -2.31 -0.97 -6.76
CA SER A 134 -2.38 -0.41 -5.41
C SER A 134 -3.82 -0.16 -4.97
N LEU A 135 -4.70 0.27 -5.88
CA LEU A 135 -6.13 0.46 -5.59
C LEU A 135 -6.80 -0.87 -5.25
N VAL A 136 -6.55 -1.94 -6.02
CA VAL A 136 -7.15 -3.26 -5.75
C VAL A 136 -6.72 -3.79 -4.38
N ALA A 137 -5.43 -3.72 -4.05
CA ALA A 137 -4.94 -4.15 -2.75
C ALA A 137 -5.52 -3.30 -1.60
N PHE A 138 -5.65 -1.99 -1.79
CA PHE A 138 -6.28 -1.09 -0.81
C PHE A 138 -7.78 -1.37 -0.63
N LEU A 139 -8.52 -1.58 -1.71
CA LEU A 139 -9.94 -1.90 -1.65
C LEU A 139 -10.20 -3.22 -0.92
N LEU A 140 -9.37 -4.24 -1.19
CA LEU A 140 -9.58 -5.57 -0.61
C LEU A 140 -9.29 -5.61 0.89
N PHE A 141 -8.27 -4.91 1.37
CA PHE A 141 -7.79 -5.04 2.75
C PHE A 141 -8.09 -3.82 3.64
N SER A 142 -8.47 -2.69 3.08
CA SER A 142 -8.96 -1.53 3.84
C SER A 142 -10.47 -1.35 3.66
N VAL A 143 -10.92 -1.05 2.45
CA VAL A 143 -12.31 -0.62 2.22
C VAL A 143 -13.31 -1.76 2.44
N THR A 144 -12.99 -2.97 1.99
CA THR A 144 -13.88 -4.12 2.12
C THR A 144 -14.07 -4.54 3.59
N PRO A 145 -13.02 -4.70 4.41
CA PRO A 145 -13.19 -4.93 5.86
C PRO A 145 -13.96 -3.82 6.56
N PHE A 146 -13.71 -2.55 6.20
CA PHE A 146 -14.48 -1.44 6.76
C PHE A 146 -15.97 -1.56 6.45
N ALA A 147 -16.35 -1.76 5.19
CA ALA A 147 -17.73 -1.92 4.79
C ALA A 147 -18.38 -3.16 5.41
N LEU A 148 -17.66 -4.29 5.41
CA LEU A 148 -18.15 -5.55 5.99
C LEU A 148 -18.34 -5.46 7.49
N SER A 149 -17.57 -4.63 8.20
CA SER A 149 -17.66 -4.53 9.67
C SER A 149 -19.07 -4.22 10.15
N PHE A 150 -19.83 -3.39 9.42
CA PHE A 150 -21.19 -2.98 9.78
C PHE A 150 -22.24 -4.09 9.67
N PHE A 151 -21.89 -5.23 9.07
CA PHE A 151 -22.75 -6.42 9.03
C PHE A 151 -22.51 -7.37 10.21
N PHE A 152 -21.52 -7.08 11.06
CA PHE A 152 -21.17 -7.89 12.21
C PHE A 152 -21.23 -7.07 13.50
N ASN A 153 -21.38 -7.76 14.63
CA ASN A 153 -21.41 -7.15 15.96
C ASN A 153 -20.16 -7.53 16.78
N ASN A 154 -19.92 -6.78 17.85
CA ASN A 154 -18.94 -7.10 18.91
C ASN A 154 -17.51 -7.29 18.37
N VAL A 155 -16.94 -8.50 18.54
CA VAL A 155 -15.54 -8.81 18.23
C VAL A 155 -15.25 -8.64 16.74
N LEU A 156 -16.11 -9.15 15.86
CA LEU A 156 -15.88 -9.12 14.42
C LEU A 156 -15.96 -7.69 13.86
N PHE A 157 -16.88 -6.87 14.39
CA PHE A 157 -16.93 -5.44 14.07
C PHE A 157 -15.57 -4.78 14.38
N LEU A 158 -15.08 -4.92 15.62
CA LEU A 158 -13.83 -4.32 16.07
C LEU A 158 -12.61 -4.87 15.32
N LEU A 159 -12.59 -6.17 15.03
CA LEU A 159 -11.54 -6.83 14.28
C LEU A 159 -11.43 -6.29 12.85
N LEU A 160 -12.56 -6.18 12.14
CA LEU A 160 -12.56 -5.71 10.75
C LEU A 160 -12.26 -4.21 10.65
N GLN A 161 -12.77 -3.40 11.59
CA GLN A 161 -12.43 -1.98 11.71
C GLN A 161 -10.93 -1.79 11.98
N SER A 162 -10.39 -2.53 12.94
CA SER A 162 -8.97 -2.48 13.29
C SER A 162 -8.09 -2.94 12.14
N LEU A 163 -8.42 -4.05 11.48
CA LEU A 163 -7.74 -4.53 10.28
C LEU A 163 -7.69 -3.45 9.20
N SER A 164 -8.83 -2.79 8.95
CA SER A 164 -8.94 -1.74 7.95
C SER A 164 -8.02 -0.55 8.25
N ILE A 165 -7.99 -0.09 9.51
CA ILE A 165 -7.14 1.01 9.95
C ILE A 165 -5.65 0.65 9.77
N PHE A 166 -5.23 -0.47 10.34
CA PHE A 166 -3.83 -0.85 10.36
C PHE A 166 -3.30 -1.19 8.96
N HIS A 167 -4.12 -1.80 8.10
CA HIS A 167 -3.72 -2.04 6.72
C HIS A 167 -3.59 -0.72 5.95
N SER A 168 -4.47 0.24 6.22
CA SER A 168 -4.37 1.56 5.57
C SER A 168 -3.06 2.28 5.91
N PHE A 169 -2.55 2.12 7.13
CA PHE A 169 -1.21 2.60 7.50
C PHE A 169 -0.09 1.83 6.80
N TYR A 170 -0.20 0.51 6.67
CA TYR A 170 0.75 -0.30 5.90
C TYR A 170 0.80 0.14 4.41
N ALA A 171 -0.36 0.43 3.82
CA ALA A 171 -0.50 0.87 2.43
C ALA A 171 -0.01 2.30 2.15
N LEU A 172 0.52 3.03 3.15
CA LEU A 172 1.09 4.37 2.96
C LEU A 172 2.24 4.40 1.95
N LYS A 173 3.00 3.30 1.84
CA LYS A 173 4.06 3.16 0.82
C LYS A 173 3.48 3.34 -0.58
N ASP A 174 2.44 2.57 -0.89
CA ASP A 174 1.79 2.56 -2.18
C ASP A 174 1.10 3.89 -2.46
N LEU A 175 0.48 4.49 -1.43
CA LEU A 175 -0.08 5.84 -1.52
C LEU A 175 0.99 6.88 -1.86
N ALA A 176 2.15 6.83 -1.21
CA ALA A 176 3.25 7.75 -1.46
C ALA A 176 3.77 7.63 -2.89
N VAL A 177 3.91 6.41 -3.40
CA VAL A 177 4.28 6.15 -4.80
C VAL A 177 3.19 6.68 -5.73
N CYS A 178 1.91 6.45 -5.43
CA CYS A 178 0.82 6.96 -6.25
C CYS A 178 0.81 8.49 -6.29
N SER A 179 1.00 9.14 -5.14
CA SER A 179 1.14 10.59 -4.98
C SER A 179 2.35 11.15 -5.73
N TYR A 180 3.48 10.44 -5.73
CA TYR A 180 4.65 10.80 -6.53
C TYR A 180 4.34 10.75 -8.04
N LEU A 181 3.80 9.63 -8.50
CA LEU A 181 3.44 9.43 -9.91
C LEU A 181 2.32 10.40 -10.35
N TYR A 182 1.51 10.91 -9.41
CA TYR A 182 0.53 11.96 -9.70
C TYR A 182 1.22 13.20 -10.25
N LYS A 183 2.28 13.68 -9.56
CA LYS A 183 3.04 14.87 -9.95
C LYS A 183 3.85 14.68 -11.23
N HIS A 184 4.35 13.47 -11.48
CA HIS A 184 5.22 13.19 -12.63
C HIS A 184 4.45 12.45 -13.72
N HIS A 185 3.89 13.18 -14.68
CA HIS A 185 3.21 12.60 -15.85
C HIS A 185 4.19 11.80 -16.73
N ASN A 186 3.69 10.75 -17.38
CA ASN A 186 4.46 9.80 -18.22
C ASN A 186 5.68 9.19 -17.50
N SER A 187 5.53 8.95 -16.21
CA SER A 187 6.51 8.26 -15.38
C SER A 187 6.25 6.77 -15.30
N TYR A 188 7.34 6.06 -15.10
CA TYR A 188 7.40 4.62 -15.00
C TYR A 188 8.22 4.23 -13.77
N LEU A 189 7.91 3.06 -13.23
CA LEU A 189 8.50 2.51 -12.02
C LEU A 189 9.20 1.19 -12.34
N HIS A 190 10.43 1.05 -11.87
CA HIS A 190 11.15 -0.23 -11.83
C HIS A 190 11.54 -0.50 -10.38
N ILE A 191 11.28 -1.72 -9.89
CA ILE A 191 11.71 -2.17 -8.56
C ILE A 191 12.69 -3.33 -8.71
N GLY A 192 13.97 -3.02 -8.51
CA GLY A 192 15.10 -3.94 -8.70
C GLY A 192 15.44 -4.73 -7.44
N GLN A 193 16.15 -5.85 -7.62
CA GLN A 193 16.45 -6.83 -6.56
C GLN A 193 17.25 -6.29 -5.36
N ASP A 194 17.96 -5.16 -5.54
CA ASP A 194 18.76 -4.50 -4.50
C ASP A 194 17.94 -3.56 -3.58
N GLU A 195 16.63 -3.76 -3.52
CA GLU A 195 15.67 -2.85 -2.85
C GLU A 195 15.65 -1.42 -3.42
N ARG A 196 16.20 -1.24 -4.62
CA ARG A 196 16.23 0.04 -5.32
C ARG A 196 14.98 0.20 -6.16
N ALA A 197 14.25 1.29 -5.93
CA ALA A 197 13.18 1.72 -6.83
C ALA A 197 13.69 2.88 -7.69
N VAL A 198 13.50 2.75 -9.00
CA VAL A 198 13.92 3.75 -9.98
C VAL A 198 12.67 4.27 -10.69
N PHE A 199 12.51 5.60 -10.64
CA PHE A 199 11.49 6.33 -11.37
C PHE A 199 12.12 7.00 -12.58
N TYR A 200 11.50 6.87 -13.74
CA TYR A 200 11.99 7.45 -14.99
C TYR A 200 10.84 8.01 -15.81
N LYS A 201 11.15 8.96 -16.70
CA LYS A 201 10.21 9.57 -17.64
C LYS A 201 10.55 9.14 -19.07
N ASN A 202 9.53 8.89 -19.89
CA ASN A 202 9.75 8.74 -21.33
C ASN A 202 10.07 10.11 -21.95
N ILE A 203 11.01 10.15 -22.90
CA ILE A 203 11.23 11.34 -23.72
C ILE A 203 10.34 11.14 -24.95
N GLU A 204 9.28 11.94 -25.03
CA GLU A 204 8.60 12.19 -26.31
C GLU A 204 9.51 13.01 -27.22
#